data_AF-A0A961RUX0-F1
#
_entry.id   AF-A0A961RUX0-F1
#
_cell.length_a   1.000
_cell.length_b   1.000
_cell.length_c   1.000
_cell.angle_alpha   90.00
_cell.angle_beta   90.00
_cell.angle_gamma   90.00
#
_symmetry.space_group_name_H-M   'P 1'
#
loop_
_entity.id
_entity.type
_entity.pdbx_description
1 polymer ?
#
loop_
_entity_poly.entity_id
_entity_poly.type
_entity_poly.pdbx_seq_one_letter_code
_entity_poly.pdbx_strand_id
1 'polypeptide(L)'
;MAQRIEIAGLKVDSELHDFITNHALAGTAVDADHFWNSFAAIVNDLAPRNRALLARRDELQARLDEWYRANGTPTDMAAYKAFLGEIGYLVPEGPAFSVSTQNVDPEIAGVAGPQLVVPIMNARFALNAANARWGSLYDALYGTDALGDKPKGGGYDPERGSRVIAWAKSFLDESAPLAAAKWAEVTALCVEGGQLAVETGSARTGLADPSQFVGHTGDAANPASVILVRNGMHARVMIDPASAIGKTDPAGICDVMLESALTTIMDCEDSV
;
A
#
# COMPACT_ATOMS: atom_id res chain seq x y z
N MET A 1 -15.70 35.23 -10.41
CA MET A 1 -15.79 34.61 -11.74
C MET A 1 -14.42 34.06 -12.05
N ALA A 2 -14.30 32.78 -12.40
CA ALA A 2 -13.02 32.19 -12.77
C ALA A 2 -12.41 32.96 -13.96
N GLN A 3 -11.22 33.51 -13.76
CA GLN A 3 -10.46 34.16 -14.83
C GLN A 3 -9.91 33.06 -15.74
N ARG A 4 -10.09 33.21 -17.06
CA ARG A 4 -9.65 32.22 -18.04
C ARG A 4 -8.62 32.80 -19.00
N ILE A 5 -7.65 31.98 -19.35
CA ILE A 5 -6.61 32.26 -20.34
C ILE A 5 -6.95 31.50 -21.61
N GLU A 6 -6.85 32.19 -22.76
CA GLU A 6 -6.98 31.55 -24.07
C GLU A 6 -5.60 31.10 -24.56
N ILE A 7 -5.41 29.80 -24.73
CA ILE A 7 -4.14 29.19 -25.13
C ILE A 7 -4.38 27.96 -25.99
N ALA A 8 -3.70 27.86 -27.12
CA ALA A 8 -3.86 26.76 -28.09
C ALA A 8 -5.33 26.47 -28.48
N GLY A 9 -6.19 27.50 -28.50
CA GLY A 9 -7.63 27.38 -28.79
C GLY A 9 -8.49 26.86 -27.63
N LEU A 10 -7.91 26.63 -26.45
CA LEU A 10 -8.62 26.29 -25.21
C LEU A 10 -8.85 27.54 -24.35
N LYS A 11 -9.87 27.50 -23.49
CA LYS A 11 -10.09 28.49 -22.42
C LYS A 11 -9.87 27.81 -21.07
N VAL A 12 -8.67 27.96 -20.52
CA VAL A 12 -8.20 27.29 -19.29
C VAL A 12 -8.35 28.23 -18.11
N ASP A 13 -8.71 27.71 -16.94
CA ASP A 13 -8.68 28.48 -15.69
C ASP A 13 -7.26 29.02 -15.43
N SER A 14 -7.14 30.30 -15.05
CA SER A 14 -5.83 30.95 -14.89
C SER A 14 -4.98 30.30 -13.80
N GLU A 15 -5.58 29.85 -12.69
CA GLU A 15 -4.82 29.21 -11.61
C GLU A 15 -4.26 27.86 -12.07
N LEU A 16 -5.05 27.08 -12.82
CA LEU A 16 -4.58 25.81 -13.40
C LEU A 16 -3.48 26.06 -14.44
N HIS A 17 -3.65 27.05 -15.31
CA HIS A 17 -2.65 27.41 -16.31
C HIS A 17 -1.31 27.75 -15.64
N ASP A 18 -1.35 28.62 -14.64
CA ASP A 18 -0.16 29.09 -13.94
C ASP A 18 0.48 27.98 -13.10
N PHE A 19 -0.32 27.12 -12.48
CA PHE A 19 0.19 25.94 -11.78
C PHE A 19 0.98 25.02 -12.72
N ILE A 20 0.39 24.65 -13.86
CA ILE A 20 1.05 23.76 -14.82
C ILE A 20 2.33 24.40 -15.36
N THR A 21 2.23 25.65 -15.81
CA THR A 21 3.34 26.35 -16.48
C THR A 21 4.49 26.67 -15.55
N ASN A 22 4.20 27.11 -14.32
CA ASN A 22 5.22 27.60 -13.39
C ASN A 22 5.69 26.56 -12.38
N HIS A 23 4.91 25.51 -12.12
CA HIS A 23 5.22 24.51 -11.10
C HIS A 23 5.34 23.09 -11.67
N ALA A 24 4.32 22.58 -12.36
CA ALA A 24 4.29 21.18 -12.77
C ALA A 24 5.31 20.84 -13.86
N LEU A 25 5.52 21.74 -14.84
CA LEU A 25 6.46 21.52 -15.94
C LEU A 25 7.92 21.75 -15.54
N ALA A 26 8.17 22.48 -14.46
CA ALA A 26 9.52 22.81 -14.01
C ALA A 26 10.34 21.53 -13.75
N GLY A 27 11.48 21.40 -14.43
CA GLY A 27 12.38 20.24 -14.29
C GLY A 27 12.02 19.01 -15.15
N THR A 28 10.93 19.05 -15.93
CA THR A 28 10.51 17.92 -16.78
C THR A 28 11.15 17.91 -18.18
N ALA A 29 11.85 19.00 -18.55
CA ALA A 29 12.35 19.28 -19.91
C ALA A 29 11.25 19.43 -20.99
N VAL A 30 9.97 19.50 -20.61
CA VAL A 30 8.86 19.77 -21.51
C VAL A 30 8.61 21.27 -21.58
N ASP A 31 8.63 21.83 -22.79
CA ASP A 31 8.29 23.22 -23.06
C ASP A 31 6.78 23.50 -22.89
N ALA A 32 6.42 24.68 -22.37
CA ALA A 32 5.03 25.02 -22.06
C ALA A 32 4.17 25.17 -23.32
N ASP A 33 4.68 25.83 -24.36
CA ASP A 33 3.95 25.97 -25.63
C ASP A 33 3.75 24.59 -26.27
N HIS A 34 4.77 23.74 -26.24
CA HIS A 34 4.67 22.36 -26.70
C HIS A 34 3.62 21.56 -25.93
N PHE A 35 3.61 21.66 -24.60
CA PHE A 35 2.64 21.00 -23.74
C PHE A 35 1.20 21.41 -24.09
N TRP A 36 0.91 22.72 -24.11
CA TRP A 36 -0.45 23.21 -24.33
C TRP A 36 -0.98 22.90 -25.73
N ASN A 37 -0.14 23.03 -26.76
CA ASN A 37 -0.52 22.65 -28.12
C ASN A 37 -0.80 21.15 -28.24
N SER A 38 0.03 20.31 -27.62
CA SER A 38 -0.17 18.85 -27.64
C SER A 38 -1.41 18.43 -26.85
N PHE A 39 -1.63 19.02 -25.67
CA PHE A 39 -2.83 18.79 -24.87
C PHE A 39 -4.10 19.18 -25.63
N ALA A 40 -4.12 20.35 -26.26
CA ALA A 40 -5.25 20.79 -27.07
C ALA A 40 -5.52 19.84 -28.25
N ALA A 41 -4.47 19.36 -28.93
CA ALA A 41 -4.61 18.38 -29.99
C ALA A 41 -5.24 17.06 -29.48
N ILE A 42 -4.77 16.55 -28.34
CA ILE A 42 -5.32 15.34 -27.70
C ILE A 42 -6.78 15.54 -27.31
N VAL A 43 -7.13 16.68 -26.70
CA VAL A 43 -8.52 16.99 -26.32
C VAL A 43 -9.41 17.03 -27.55
N ASN A 44 -8.99 17.69 -28.63
CA ASN A 44 -9.77 17.78 -29.87
C ASN A 44 -9.99 16.42 -30.53
N ASP A 45 -8.99 15.54 -30.50
CA ASP A 45 -9.08 14.18 -31.06
C ASP A 45 -9.91 13.24 -30.18
N LEU A 46 -9.64 13.19 -28.88
CA LEU A 46 -10.19 12.17 -27.99
C LEU A 46 -11.51 12.56 -27.31
N ALA A 47 -11.82 13.85 -27.13
CA ALA A 47 -13.06 14.26 -26.46
C ALA A 47 -14.35 13.85 -27.21
N PRO A 48 -14.42 13.89 -28.55
CA PRO A 48 -15.56 13.32 -29.28
C PRO A 48 -15.74 11.82 -29.02
N ARG A 49 -14.65 11.05 -29.01
CA ARG A 49 -14.68 9.61 -28.71
C ARG A 49 -15.11 9.35 -27.27
N ASN A 50 -14.61 10.11 -26.30
CA ASN A 50 -15.00 9.98 -24.91
C ASN A 50 -16.52 10.24 -24.73
N ARG A 51 -17.05 11.31 -25.35
CA ARG A 51 -18.50 11.58 -25.36
C ARG A 51 -19.31 10.45 -25.99
N ALA A 52 -18.84 9.86 -27.08
CA ALA A 52 -19.49 8.71 -27.71
C ALA A 52 -19.50 7.47 -26.80
N LEU A 53 -18.43 7.24 -26.03
CA LEU A 53 -18.37 6.16 -25.05
C LEU A 53 -19.38 6.36 -23.91
N LEU A 54 -19.57 7.59 -23.44
CA LEU A 54 -20.60 7.92 -22.44
C LEU A 54 -22.01 7.71 -23.00
N ALA A 55 -22.30 8.23 -24.20
CA ALA A 55 -23.58 8.02 -24.86
C ALA A 55 -23.88 6.52 -25.08
N ARG A 56 -22.85 5.71 -25.35
CA ARG A 56 -22.99 4.26 -25.47
C ARG A 56 -23.37 3.60 -24.14
N ARG A 57 -22.86 4.09 -23.00
CA ARG A 57 -23.29 3.61 -21.68
C ARG A 57 -24.77 3.92 -21.44
N ASP A 58 -25.20 5.14 -21.77
CA ASP A 58 -26.59 5.56 -21.62
C ASP A 58 -27.55 4.75 -22.51
N GLU A 59 -27.16 4.51 -23.77
CA GLU A 59 -27.92 3.67 -24.70
C GLU A 59 -28.08 2.24 -24.16
N LEU A 60 -27.00 1.63 -23.68
CA LEU A 60 -27.03 0.29 -23.10
C LEU A 60 -27.94 0.25 -21.87
N GLN A 61 -27.82 1.22 -20.95
CA GLN A 61 -28.67 1.30 -19.77
C GLN A 61 -30.15 1.50 -20.14
N ALA A 62 -30.46 2.36 -21.11
CA ALA A 62 -31.83 2.58 -21.56
C ALA A 62 -32.47 1.29 -22.13
N ARG A 63 -31.70 0.49 -22.88
CA ARG A 63 -32.15 -0.82 -23.39
C ARG A 63 -32.36 -1.82 -22.26
N LEU A 64 -31.48 -1.84 -21.26
CA LEU A 64 -31.67 -2.67 -20.06
C LEU A 64 -32.98 -2.27 -19.34
N ASP A 65 -33.18 -0.98 -19.08
CA ASP A 65 -34.36 -0.47 -18.40
C ASP A 65 -35.65 -0.78 -19.15
N GLU A 66 -35.65 -0.66 -20.48
CA GLU A 66 -36.79 -1.04 -21.33
C GLU A 66 -37.08 -2.53 -21.26
N TRP A 67 -36.04 -3.37 -21.30
CA TRP A 67 -36.19 -4.81 -21.15
C TRP A 67 -36.81 -5.17 -19.79
N TYR A 68 -36.31 -4.60 -18.69
CA TYR A 68 -36.86 -4.85 -17.35
C TYR A 68 -38.28 -4.30 -17.19
N ARG A 69 -38.62 -3.16 -17.80
CA ARG A 69 -39.99 -2.62 -17.79
C ARG A 69 -40.97 -3.54 -18.51
N ALA A 70 -40.55 -4.14 -19.64
CA ALA A 70 -41.41 -5.02 -20.43
C ALA A 70 -41.53 -6.44 -19.85
N ASN A 71 -40.48 -6.95 -19.21
CA ASN A 71 -40.37 -8.36 -18.82
C ASN A 71 -40.34 -8.60 -17.31
N GLY A 72 -40.13 -7.57 -16.48
CA GLY A 72 -39.87 -7.73 -15.06
C GLY A 72 -38.52 -8.39 -14.77
N THR A 73 -38.43 -9.09 -13.64
CA THR A 73 -37.22 -9.86 -13.28
C THR A 73 -37.01 -11.02 -14.25
N PRO A 74 -35.80 -11.24 -14.81
CA PRO A 74 -35.52 -12.36 -15.67
C PRO A 74 -35.82 -13.70 -15.01
N THR A 75 -36.72 -14.47 -15.61
CA THR A 75 -37.03 -15.86 -15.24
C THR A 75 -36.36 -16.86 -16.19
N ASP A 76 -36.06 -16.44 -17.42
CA ASP A 76 -35.27 -17.18 -18.41
C ASP A 76 -33.93 -16.48 -18.66
N MET A 77 -32.86 -17.04 -18.07
CA MET A 77 -31.51 -16.50 -18.18
C MET A 77 -30.88 -16.74 -19.56
N ALA A 78 -31.33 -17.74 -20.33
CA ALA A 78 -30.83 -17.96 -21.68
C ALA A 78 -31.32 -16.86 -22.63
N ALA A 79 -32.61 -16.52 -22.52
CA ALA A 79 -33.20 -15.40 -23.26
C ALA A 79 -32.55 -14.05 -22.85
N TYR A 80 -32.35 -13.81 -21.55
CA TYR A 80 -31.71 -12.58 -21.09
C TYR A 80 -30.25 -12.47 -21.57
N LYS A 81 -29.47 -13.55 -21.52
CA LYS A 81 -28.10 -13.57 -22.05
C LYS A 81 -28.07 -13.33 -23.56
N ALA A 82 -29.02 -13.88 -24.32
CA ALA A 82 -29.14 -13.63 -25.75
C ALA A 82 -29.42 -12.15 -26.04
N PHE A 83 -30.34 -11.52 -25.30
CA PHE A 83 -30.59 -10.07 -25.37
C PHE A 83 -29.33 -9.25 -25.06
N LEU A 84 -28.60 -9.56 -23.98
CA LEU A 84 -27.36 -8.85 -23.66
C LEU A 84 -26.30 -8.97 -24.77
N GLY A 85 -26.25 -10.12 -25.46
CA GLY A 85 -25.42 -10.31 -26.65
C GLY A 85 -25.90 -9.47 -27.84
N GLU A 86 -27.19 -9.47 -28.12
CA GLU A 86 -27.81 -8.69 -29.20
C GLU A 86 -27.58 -7.19 -29.04
N ILE A 87 -27.67 -6.68 -27.81
CA ILE A 87 -27.43 -5.25 -27.55
C ILE A 87 -25.95 -4.87 -27.58
N GLY A 88 -25.05 -5.85 -27.70
CA GLY A 88 -23.60 -5.66 -27.64
C GLY A 88 -23.07 -5.32 -26.25
N TYR A 89 -23.80 -5.72 -25.19
CA TYR A 89 -23.34 -5.62 -23.81
C TYR A 89 -22.38 -6.77 -23.47
N LEU A 90 -22.79 -8.00 -23.81
CA LEU A 90 -21.91 -9.16 -23.76
C LEU A 90 -21.29 -9.38 -25.15
N VAL A 91 -19.97 -9.35 -25.21
CA VAL A 91 -19.22 -9.65 -26.43
C VAL A 91 -18.65 -11.07 -26.37
N PRO A 92 -18.39 -11.71 -27.53
CA PRO A 92 -17.69 -13.00 -27.55
C PRO A 92 -16.33 -12.92 -26.85
N GLU A 93 -16.01 -13.94 -26.06
CA GLU A 93 -14.70 -14.07 -25.44
C GLU A 93 -13.62 -14.22 -26.53
N GLY A 94 -12.53 -13.45 -26.39
CA GLY A 94 -11.38 -13.54 -27.28
C GLY A 94 -10.52 -14.78 -26.99
N PRO A 95 -9.53 -15.10 -27.86
CA PRO A 95 -8.57 -16.16 -27.57
C PRO A 95 -7.73 -15.82 -26.33
N ALA A 96 -7.24 -16.85 -25.65
CA ALA A 96 -6.30 -16.68 -24.54
C ALA A 96 -5.05 -15.91 -24.98
N PHE A 97 -4.59 -14.99 -24.12
CA PHE A 97 -3.37 -14.22 -24.33
C PHE A 97 -2.65 -13.98 -22.98
N SER A 98 -1.42 -13.48 -23.03
CA SER A 98 -0.67 -13.06 -21.84
C SER A 98 -0.38 -11.56 -21.90
N VAL A 99 -0.37 -10.91 -20.74
CA VAL A 99 0.03 -9.49 -20.64
C VAL A 99 1.51 -9.34 -20.99
N SER A 100 1.87 -8.20 -21.61
CA SER A 100 3.24 -7.92 -22.10
C SER A 100 3.91 -6.73 -21.42
N THR A 101 3.31 -6.21 -20.35
CA THR A 101 3.80 -5.02 -19.62
C THR A 101 5.20 -5.26 -19.06
N GLN A 102 6.09 -4.31 -19.27
CA GLN A 102 7.48 -4.34 -18.80
C GLN A 102 7.73 -3.18 -17.84
N ASN A 103 8.87 -3.24 -17.11
CA ASN A 103 9.31 -2.19 -16.19
C ASN A 103 8.28 -1.89 -15.08
N VAL A 104 7.68 -2.94 -14.52
CA VAL A 104 6.77 -2.85 -13.38
C VAL A 104 7.57 -3.08 -12.10
N ASP A 105 7.40 -2.20 -11.11
CA ASP A 105 8.09 -2.29 -9.82
C ASP A 105 7.75 -3.60 -9.07
N PRO A 106 8.70 -4.14 -8.28
CA PRO A 106 8.50 -5.38 -7.52
C PRO A 106 7.29 -5.34 -6.57
N GLU A 107 6.97 -4.19 -6.00
CA GLU A 107 5.83 -3.97 -5.10
C GLU A 107 4.47 -4.23 -5.76
N ILE A 108 4.41 -4.23 -7.10
CA ILE A 108 3.21 -4.58 -7.89
C ILE A 108 3.36 -5.98 -8.51
N ALA A 109 4.55 -6.28 -9.05
CA ALA A 109 4.74 -7.45 -9.89
C ALA A 109 5.06 -8.76 -9.14
N GLY A 110 5.65 -8.67 -7.94
CA GLY A 110 6.26 -9.83 -7.29
C GLY A 110 6.06 -9.95 -5.79
N VAL A 111 5.60 -8.90 -5.11
CA VAL A 111 5.39 -8.91 -3.66
C VAL A 111 3.90 -8.71 -3.34
N ALA A 112 3.35 -9.58 -2.51
CA ALA A 112 2.00 -9.43 -2.01
C ALA A 112 2.01 -8.64 -0.69
N GLY A 113 1.23 -7.55 -0.63
CA GLY A 113 1.11 -6.76 0.59
C GLY A 113 -0.04 -5.75 0.54
N PRO A 114 -0.28 -5.03 1.64
CA PRO A 114 -1.31 -4.00 1.73
C PRO A 114 -1.16 -2.87 0.70
N GLN A 115 -2.29 -2.38 0.20
CA GLN A 115 -2.41 -1.16 -0.59
C GLN A 115 -3.29 -0.16 0.17
N LEU A 116 -2.80 1.07 0.36
CA LEU A 116 -3.59 2.16 0.93
C LEU A 116 -4.27 2.98 -0.17
N VAL A 117 -5.39 3.62 0.18
CA VAL A 117 -6.06 4.62 -0.64
C VAL A 117 -6.25 5.87 0.22
N VAL A 118 -5.87 7.04 -0.30
CA VAL A 118 -5.85 8.28 0.47
C VAL A 118 -6.24 9.49 -0.38
N PRO A 119 -7.04 10.44 0.13
CA PRO A 119 -7.40 11.63 -0.64
C PRO A 119 -6.20 12.55 -0.82
N ILE A 120 -5.83 12.83 -2.07
CA ILE A 120 -4.66 13.67 -2.37
C ILE A 120 -4.88 15.13 -1.94
N MET A 121 -6.14 15.58 -1.83
CA MET A 121 -6.48 16.92 -1.36
C MET A 121 -6.14 17.16 0.11
N ASN A 122 -5.84 16.11 0.89
CA ASN A 122 -5.33 16.23 2.26
C ASN A 122 -3.84 15.88 2.33
N ALA A 123 -2.99 16.90 2.26
CA ALA A 123 -1.53 16.74 2.28
C ALA A 123 -1.01 15.99 3.52
N ARG A 124 -1.65 16.15 4.68
CA ARG A 124 -1.27 15.42 5.90
C ARG A 124 -1.53 13.92 5.72
N PHE A 125 -2.67 13.56 5.16
CA PHE A 125 -3.00 12.15 4.93
C PHE A 125 -2.10 11.54 3.85
N ALA A 126 -1.86 12.25 2.75
CA ALA A 126 -0.94 11.81 1.70
C ALA A 126 0.48 11.53 2.24
N LEU A 127 1.03 12.45 3.06
CA LEU A 127 2.34 12.25 3.69
C LEU A 127 2.35 11.06 4.65
N ASN A 128 1.31 10.90 5.47
CA ASN A 128 1.19 9.76 6.36
C ASN A 128 1.13 8.44 5.58
N ALA A 129 0.37 8.40 4.48
CA ALA A 129 0.23 7.22 3.65
C ALA A 129 1.52 6.87 2.89
N ALA A 130 2.28 7.88 2.44
CA ALA A 130 3.61 7.65 1.85
C ALA A 130 4.59 7.06 2.87
N ASN A 131 4.56 7.54 4.12
CA ASN A 131 5.42 7.04 5.19
C ASN A 131 4.96 5.68 5.76
N ALA A 132 3.72 5.27 5.50
CA ALA A 132 3.14 4.03 6.02
C ALA A 132 3.73 2.74 5.42
N ARG A 133 4.71 2.84 4.49
CA ARG A 133 5.48 1.67 4.05
C ARG A 133 6.14 0.97 5.23
N TRP A 134 6.57 1.70 6.26
CA TRP A 134 7.10 1.13 7.50
C TRP A 134 6.31 1.64 8.69
N GLY A 135 5.69 0.71 9.43
CA GLY A 135 4.88 1.01 10.61
C GLY A 135 5.36 0.26 11.84
N SER A 136 5.23 0.90 13.01
CA SER A 136 5.46 0.24 14.31
C SER A 136 4.34 -0.76 14.58
N LEU A 137 4.70 -2.03 14.73
CA LEU A 137 3.75 -3.06 15.17
C LEU A 137 3.32 -2.81 16.61
N TYR A 138 4.22 -2.30 17.47
CA TYR A 138 3.90 -2.04 18.86
C TYR A 138 2.84 -0.95 18.97
N ASP A 139 3.01 0.17 18.26
CA ASP A 139 2.02 1.25 18.24
C ASP A 139 0.68 0.78 17.64
N ALA A 140 0.72 -0.01 16.57
CA ALA A 140 -0.48 -0.54 15.93
C ALA A 140 -1.29 -1.45 16.87
N LEU A 141 -0.63 -2.34 17.60
CA LEU A 141 -1.28 -3.22 18.58
C LEU A 141 -1.72 -2.44 19.83
N TYR A 142 -0.88 -1.54 20.32
CA TYR A 142 -1.15 -0.79 21.54
C TYR A 142 -2.31 0.20 21.33
N GLY A 143 -2.34 0.91 20.20
CA GLY A 143 -3.30 1.98 19.91
C GLY A 143 -4.67 1.53 19.41
N THR A 144 -4.88 0.24 19.16
CA THR A 144 -6.12 -0.31 18.57
C THR A 144 -6.79 -1.32 19.49
N ASP A 145 -7.92 -1.90 19.07
CA ASP A 145 -8.57 -3.03 19.75
C ASP A 145 -8.10 -4.40 19.26
N ALA A 146 -6.98 -4.48 18.52
CA ALA A 146 -6.44 -5.73 17.98
C ALA A 146 -6.11 -6.79 19.04
N LEU A 147 -5.88 -6.39 20.30
CA LEU A 147 -5.67 -7.30 21.43
C LEU A 147 -6.98 -7.80 22.06
N GLY A 148 -8.14 -7.45 21.50
CA GLY A 148 -9.48 -7.80 22.00
C GLY A 148 -10.12 -6.76 22.92
N ASP A 149 -9.38 -5.72 23.31
CA ASP A 149 -9.84 -4.62 24.14
C ASP A 149 -9.22 -3.28 23.70
N LYS A 150 -9.99 -2.21 23.84
CA LYS A 150 -9.54 -0.85 23.50
C LYS A 150 -8.48 -0.36 24.50
N PRO A 151 -7.52 0.46 24.05
CA PRO A 151 -6.59 1.10 24.97
C PRO A 151 -7.36 1.93 25.99
N LYS A 152 -6.96 1.80 27.25
CA LYS A 152 -7.43 2.70 28.30
C LYS A 152 -6.74 4.06 28.10
N GLY A 153 -7.49 5.15 28.26
CA GLY A 153 -6.89 6.49 28.27
C GLY A 153 -5.90 6.63 29.44
N GLY A 154 -4.91 7.51 29.28
CA GLY A 154 -3.81 7.68 30.22
C GLY A 154 -2.45 7.57 29.52
N GLY A 155 -1.37 7.57 30.29
CA GLY A 155 -0.02 7.30 29.78
C GLY A 155 0.20 5.82 29.45
N TYR A 156 1.46 5.39 29.46
CA TYR A 156 1.83 3.99 29.23
C TYR A 156 1.28 3.06 30.33
N ASP A 157 0.60 1.99 29.91
CA ASP A 157 0.10 0.90 30.74
C ASP A 157 1.04 -0.32 30.57
N PRO A 158 1.84 -0.66 31.60
CA PRO A 158 2.77 -1.77 31.53
C PRO A 158 2.12 -3.14 31.27
N GLU A 159 0.89 -3.36 31.77
CA GLU A 159 0.19 -4.63 31.55
C GLU A 159 -0.19 -4.77 30.08
N ARG A 160 -0.72 -3.70 29.47
CA ARG A 160 -0.99 -3.67 28.03
C ARG A 160 0.30 -3.78 27.20
N GLY A 161 1.36 -3.08 27.59
CA GLY A 161 2.66 -3.15 26.92
C GLY A 161 3.24 -4.56 26.91
N SER A 162 3.15 -5.30 28.02
CA SER A 162 3.60 -6.70 28.07
C SER A 162 2.81 -7.62 27.13
N ARG A 163 1.49 -7.39 26.97
CA ARG A 163 0.66 -8.12 26.00
C ARG A 163 1.05 -7.82 24.55
N VAL A 164 1.38 -6.56 24.24
CA VAL A 164 1.90 -6.15 22.93
C VAL A 164 3.22 -6.87 22.61
N ILE A 165 4.18 -6.84 23.53
CA ILE A 165 5.49 -7.50 23.37
C ILE A 165 5.31 -9.01 23.17
N ALA A 166 4.48 -9.65 24.00
CA ALA A 166 4.20 -11.08 23.89
C ALA A 166 3.57 -11.45 22.53
N TRP A 167 2.61 -10.65 22.05
CA TRP A 167 2.00 -10.85 20.74
C TRP A 167 3.04 -10.72 19.63
N ALA A 168 3.85 -9.65 19.64
CA ALA A 168 4.85 -9.42 18.60
C ALA A 168 5.92 -10.50 18.57
N LYS A 169 6.36 -11.01 19.72
CA LYS A 169 7.30 -12.15 19.78
C LYS A 169 6.66 -13.44 19.28
N SER A 170 5.39 -13.70 19.57
CA SER A 170 4.64 -14.83 18.98
C SER A 170 4.53 -14.70 17.47
N PHE A 171 4.28 -13.49 16.95
CA PHE A 171 4.30 -13.23 15.52
C PHE A 171 5.66 -13.54 14.88
N LEU A 172 6.77 -13.19 15.55
CA LEU A 172 8.11 -13.55 15.10
C LEU A 172 8.37 -15.06 15.18
N ASP A 173 7.83 -15.78 16.17
CA ASP A 173 7.91 -17.24 16.23
C ASP A 173 7.20 -17.90 15.04
N GLU A 174 6.11 -17.31 14.56
CA GLU A 174 5.39 -17.79 13.39
C GLU A 174 6.08 -17.39 12.09
N SER A 175 6.68 -16.19 12.03
CA SER A 175 7.19 -15.56 10.81
C SER A 175 8.69 -15.79 10.56
N ALA A 176 9.52 -15.77 11.59
CA ALA A 176 10.96 -16.02 11.52
C ALA A 176 11.38 -16.90 12.71
N PRO A 177 10.91 -18.17 12.74
CA PRO A 177 11.14 -19.06 13.88
C PRO A 177 12.63 -19.22 14.18
N LEU A 178 12.99 -19.31 15.46
CA LEU A 178 14.31 -19.75 15.88
C LEU A 178 14.43 -21.27 15.74
N ALA A 179 15.64 -21.77 15.50
CA ALA A 179 15.87 -23.20 15.30
C ALA A 179 15.57 -24.03 16.56
N ALA A 180 15.84 -23.47 17.74
CA ALA A 180 15.73 -24.18 19.01
C ALA A 180 15.36 -23.27 20.20
N ALA A 181 14.45 -22.30 20.00
CA ALA A 181 13.93 -21.43 21.05
C ALA A 181 12.67 -20.69 20.60
N LYS A 182 12.04 -19.93 21.51
CA LYS A 182 11.05 -18.90 21.20
C LYS A 182 11.64 -17.50 21.30
N TRP A 183 11.11 -16.56 20.52
CA TRP A 183 11.50 -15.14 20.60
C TRP A 183 11.29 -14.54 22.00
N ALA A 184 10.32 -15.07 22.76
CA ALA A 184 10.09 -14.75 24.16
C ALA A 184 11.30 -15.02 25.08
N GLU A 185 12.18 -15.96 24.71
CA GLU A 185 13.33 -16.39 25.51
C GLU A 185 14.63 -15.65 25.16
N VAL A 186 14.58 -14.76 24.16
CA VAL A 186 15.76 -14.05 23.66
C VAL A 186 16.26 -13.04 24.67
N THR A 187 17.57 -13.06 24.93
CA THR A 187 18.27 -12.17 25.86
C THR A 187 19.35 -11.33 25.18
N ALA A 188 19.84 -11.73 24.01
CA ALA A 188 20.69 -10.90 23.18
C ALA A 188 20.64 -11.33 21.71
N LEU A 189 20.95 -10.38 20.82
CA LEU A 189 21.04 -10.58 19.38
C LEU A 189 22.39 -10.05 18.92
N CYS A 190 23.11 -10.81 18.10
CA CYS A 190 24.35 -10.37 17.46
C CYS A 190 24.48 -10.99 16.07
N VAL A 191 25.42 -10.49 15.27
CA VAL A 191 25.69 -10.97 13.92
C VAL A 191 27.10 -11.52 13.86
N GLU A 192 27.22 -12.81 13.57
CA GLU A 192 28.49 -13.53 13.49
C GLU A 192 28.57 -14.30 12.19
N GLY A 193 29.71 -14.20 11.50
CA GLY A 193 29.90 -14.88 10.21
C GLY A 193 28.85 -14.51 9.15
N GLY A 194 28.23 -13.34 9.27
CA GLY A 194 27.15 -12.89 8.39
C GLY A 194 25.77 -13.49 8.70
N GLN A 195 25.60 -14.17 9.83
CA GLN A 195 24.33 -14.76 10.26
C GLN A 195 23.88 -14.18 11.60
N LEU A 196 22.56 -14.21 11.82
CA LEU A 196 21.98 -13.85 13.12
C LEU A 196 22.27 -14.94 14.15
N ALA A 197 22.99 -14.58 15.20
CA ALA A 197 23.17 -15.37 16.41
C ALA A 197 22.29 -14.80 17.53
N VAL A 198 21.58 -15.70 18.20
CA VAL A 198 20.58 -15.39 19.21
C VAL A 198 20.97 -16.06 20.52
N GLU A 199 21.14 -15.27 21.57
CA GLU A 199 21.33 -15.79 22.92
C GLU A 199 19.99 -15.93 23.62
N THR A 200 19.82 -17.03 24.35
CA THR A 200 18.70 -17.25 25.27
C THR A 200 19.23 -17.56 26.66
N GLY A 201 18.33 -17.68 27.65
CA GLY A 201 18.73 -18.08 29.00
C GLY A 201 19.35 -19.48 29.11
N SER A 202 19.21 -20.34 28.09
CA SER A 202 19.61 -21.75 28.14
C SER A 202 20.62 -22.17 27.07
N ALA A 203 20.66 -21.47 25.93
CA ALA A 203 21.52 -21.83 24.81
C ALA A 203 21.72 -20.67 23.83
N ARG A 204 22.69 -20.86 22.93
CA ARG A 204 22.88 -20.04 21.74
C ARG A 204 22.21 -20.72 20.54
N THR A 205 21.48 -19.97 19.72
CA THR A 205 20.76 -20.46 18.54
C THR A 205 20.80 -19.45 17.39
N GLY A 206 20.09 -19.75 16.31
CA GLY A 206 19.86 -18.86 15.17
C GLY A 206 18.45 -19.02 14.62
N LEU A 207 18.16 -18.43 13.47
CA LEU A 207 16.91 -18.67 12.74
C LEU A 207 16.85 -20.13 12.26
N ALA A 208 15.65 -20.71 12.23
CA ALA A 208 15.41 -22.03 11.64
C ALA A 208 15.73 -22.03 10.14
N ASP A 209 15.45 -20.92 9.46
CA ASP A 209 15.93 -20.64 8.11
C ASP A 209 16.87 -19.40 8.15
N PRO A 210 18.19 -19.60 8.05
CA PRO A 210 19.16 -18.50 8.08
C PRO A 210 18.99 -17.49 6.93
N SER A 211 18.35 -17.87 5.81
CA SER A 211 18.14 -16.96 4.67
C SER A 211 17.13 -15.85 4.98
N GLN A 212 16.34 -16.01 6.05
CA GLN A 212 15.42 -14.99 6.50
C GLN A 212 16.14 -13.78 7.12
N PHE A 213 17.40 -13.90 7.53
CA PHE A 213 18.20 -12.75 7.96
C PHE A 213 18.79 -12.05 6.75
N VAL A 214 18.45 -10.76 6.57
CA VAL A 214 18.87 -9.99 5.39
C VAL A 214 19.71 -8.76 5.73
N GLY A 215 19.92 -8.47 7.01
CA GLY A 215 20.84 -7.41 7.42
C GLY A 215 20.62 -6.93 8.84
N HIS A 216 21.47 -6.01 9.27
CA HIS A 216 21.37 -5.34 10.55
C HIS A 216 21.80 -3.88 10.40
N THR A 217 21.54 -3.07 11.43
CA THR A 217 22.12 -1.73 11.57
C THR A 217 22.94 -1.64 12.86
N GLY A 218 23.85 -0.66 12.92
CA GLY A 218 24.74 -0.52 14.06
C GLY A 218 25.85 -1.57 14.09
N ASP A 219 26.43 -1.76 15.26
CA ASP A 219 27.54 -2.70 15.48
C ASP A 219 27.05 -4.16 15.39
N ALA A 220 27.85 -5.06 14.83
CA ALA A 220 27.44 -6.46 14.66
C ALA A 220 27.31 -7.20 16.00
N ALA A 221 28.13 -6.89 17.01
CA ALA A 221 28.05 -7.52 18.32
C ALA A 221 26.87 -6.97 19.14
N ASN A 222 26.43 -5.74 18.86
CA ASN A 222 25.30 -5.08 19.53
C ASN A 222 24.48 -4.29 18.49
N PRO A 223 23.70 -4.97 17.63
CA PRO A 223 22.97 -4.32 16.56
C PRO A 223 21.88 -3.41 17.11
N ALA A 224 21.69 -2.26 16.46
CA ALA A 224 20.58 -1.37 16.75
C ALA A 224 19.26 -1.88 16.14
N SER A 225 19.36 -2.71 15.09
CA SER A 225 18.23 -3.47 14.58
C SER A 225 18.67 -4.70 13.79
N VAL A 226 17.80 -5.69 13.72
CA VAL A 226 17.94 -6.89 12.89
C VAL A 226 16.82 -6.89 11.86
N ILE A 227 17.14 -7.12 10.58
CA ILE A 227 16.20 -7.11 9.46
C ILE A 227 15.96 -8.54 8.99
N LEU A 228 14.70 -8.92 9.00
CA LEU A 228 14.19 -10.23 8.66
C LEU A 228 13.30 -10.13 7.42
N VAL A 229 13.20 -11.20 6.64
CA VAL A 229 12.31 -11.30 5.48
C VAL A 229 11.47 -12.58 5.54
N ARG A 230 10.21 -12.47 5.10
CA ARG A 230 9.34 -13.61 4.80
C ARG A 230 8.36 -13.24 3.71
N ASN A 231 8.18 -14.12 2.73
CA ASN A 231 7.25 -13.92 1.61
C ASN A 231 7.47 -12.58 0.87
N GLY A 232 8.73 -12.11 0.81
CA GLY A 232 9.10 -10.82 0.19
C GLY A 232 8.83 -9.58 1.06
N MET A 233 8.22 -9.74 2.23
CA MET A 233 7.95 -8.65 3.18
C MET A 233 8.98 -8.63 4.30
N HIS A 234 9.36 -7.44 4.74
CA HIS A 234 10.39 -7.27 5.76
C HIS A 234 9.81 -6.96 7.15
N ALA A 235 10.50 -7.44 8.17
CA ALA A 235 10.30 -7.04 9.56
C ALA A 235 11.65 -6.61 10.15
N ARG A 236 11.68 -5.49 10.86
CA ARG A 236 12.88 -4.98 11.51
C ARG A 236 12.67 -4.96 13.02
N VAL A 237 13.39 -5.84 13.71
CA VAL A 237 13.41 -5.90 15.17
C VAL A 237 14.32 -4.79 15.68
N MET A 238 13.75 -3.81 16.38
CA MET A 238 14.45 -2.63 16.89
C MET A 238 14.99 -2.90 18.29
N ILE A 239 16.25 -2.55 18.52
CA ILE A 239 16.96 -2.83 19.78
C ILE A 239 17.47 -1.51 20.34
N ASP A 240 16.91 -1.12 21.48
CA ASP A 240 17.36 0.03 22.27
C ASP A 240 17.11 -0.24 23.76
N PRO A 241 18.10 -0.80 24.48
CA PRO A 241 18.01 -1.05 25.92
C PRO A 241 17.85 0.22 26.76
N ALA A 242 18.07 1.42 26.20
CA ALA A 242 17.89 2.69 26.91
C ALA A 242 16.48 3.28 26.75
N SER A 243 15.68 2.78 25.80
CA SER A 243 14.29 3.18 25.59
C SER A 243 13.39 2.77 26.76
N ALA A 244 12.22 3.41 26.89
CA ALA A 244 11.27 3.09 27.96
C ALA A 244 10.76 1.63 27.88
N ILE A 245 10.59 1.11 26.66
CA ILE A 245 10.12 -0.24 26.40
C ILE A 245 11.29 -1.23 26.46
N GLY A 246 12.40 -0.95 25.79
CA GLY A 246 13.56 -1.86 25.72
C GLY A 246 14.19 -2.16 27.08
N LYS A 247 14.12 -1.25 28.06
CA LYS A 247 14.52 -1.54 29.45
C LYS A 247 13.75 -2.68 30.11
N THR A 248 12.55 -2.97 29.61
CA THR A 248 11.66 -4.01 30.14
C THR A 248 11.76 -5.32 29.37
N ASP A 249 12.46 -5.31 28.23
CA ASP A 249 12.70 -6.49 27.40
C ASP A 249 14.12 -7.05 27.68
N PRO A 250 14.28 -8.35 27.96
CA PRO A 250 15.59 -8.93 28.27
C PRO A 250 16.65 -8.73 27.19
N ALA A 251 16.25 -8.62 25.92
CA ALA A 251 17.13 -8.38 24.78
C ALA A 251 17.19 -6.91 24.34
N GLY A 252 16.56 -6.00 25.09
CA GLY A 252 16.50 -4.59 24.72
C GLY A 252 15.58 -4.31 23.53
N ILE A 253 14.74 -5.26 23.11
CA ILE A 253 13.83 -5.07 21.99
C ILE A 253 12.81 -4.00 22.38
N CYS A 254 12.73 -2.95 21.57
CA CYS A 254 11.87 -1.80 21.84
C CYS A 254 10.71 -1.67 20.86
N ASP A 255 10.79 -2.30 19.69
CA ASP A 255 9.73 -2.34 18.68
C ASP A 255 9.99 -3.43 17.62
N VAL A 256 8.97 -3.72 16.80
CA VAL A 256 9.08 -4.43 15.53
C VAL A 256 8.47 -3.56 14.44
N MET A 257 9.32 -3.00 13.56
CA MET A 257 8.87 -2.22 12.41
C MET A 257 8.53 -3.17 11.27
N LEU A 258 7.29 -3.15 10.80
CA LEU A 258 6.84 -3.96 9.67
C LEU A 258 6.82 -3.16 8.38
N GLU A 259 7.37 -3.74 7.32
CA GLU A 259 7.00 -3.32 5.97
C GLU A 259 5.50 -3.60 5.79
N SER A 260 4.74 -2.60 5.34
CA SER A 260 3.28 -2.59 5.43
C SER A 260 2.66 -2.09 4.13
N ALA A 261 2.37 -0.79 3.99
CA ALA A 261 1.76 -0.24 2.77
C ALA A 261 2.78 -0.24 1.62
N LEU A 262 2.82 -1.32 0.84
CA LEU A 262 3.73 -1.46 -0.30
C LEU A 262 3.40 -0.45 -1.39
N THR A 263 2.11 -0.21 -1.60
CA THR A 263 1.61 0.75 -2.57
C THR A 263 0.54 1.64 -1.94
N THR A 264 0.43 2.87 -2.44
CA THR A 264 -0.59 3.82 -2.03
C THR A 264 -1.19 4.47 -3.26
N ILE A 265 -2.52 4.44 -3.38
CA ILE A 265 -3.28 5.20 -4.36
C ILE A 265 -3.53 6.60 -3.79
N MET A 266 -2.90 7.60 -4.42
CA MET A 266 -3.14 9.02 -4.17
C MET A 266 -4.37 9.44 -4.96
N ASP A 267 -5.52 9.48 -4.29
CA ASP A 267 -6.82 9.51 -4.93
C ASP A 267 -7.30 10.92 -5.30
N CYS A 268 -7.89 11.05 -6.48
CA CYS A 268 -8.51 12.25 -7.05
C CYS A 268 -9.99 12.03 -7.41
N GLU A 269 -10.58 10.86 -7.09
CA GLU A 269 -11.91 10.44 -7.54
C GLU A 269 -12.95 10.51 -6.42
N ASP A 270 -13.05 9.47 -5.59
CA ASP A 270 -14.21 9.26 -4.71
C ASP A 270 -13.96 9.72 -3.27
N SER A 271 -12.71 9.88 -2.86
CA SER A 271 -12.37 10.26 -1.48
C SER A 271 -12.04 11.74 -1.28
N VAL A 272 -12.04 12.56 -2.34
CA VAL A 272 -11.68 13.99 -2.32
C VAL A 272 -12.82 14.94 -1.96
#